data_AF-A0A2E5RZT5-F1
#
_entry.id   AF-A0A2E5RZT5-F1
#
_cell.length_a   1.000
_cell.length_b   1.000
_cell.length_c   1.000
_cell.angle_alpha   90.00
_cell.angle_beta   90.00
_cell.angle_gamma   90.00
#
_symmetry.space_group_name_H-M   'P 1'
#
loop_
_entity.id
_entity.type
_entity.pdbx_description
1 polymer ?
#
loop_
_entity_poly.entity_id
_entity_poly.type
_entity_poly.pdbx_seq_one_letter_code
_entity_poly.pdbx_strand_id
1 'polypeptide(L)'
;MQWELLAHNPQKPAHPVLQSSGILVKLQDQWMALPGDPLPETGADRDGTQNDAKELLTRNHPVLMLNLSELSDPALWSFLLRFVDRNIPALARFTESLEIEPDGLIRALGWKAHYRSRDEWKQWASLSEASEQLYLLYDFPLNVLRLWDRIDDASRSQWMDLWKARGFKKNLVKEIIQYYHDLSPQQRQQALQDALEFSAKWKARSGSFPAEQIRDQLYRQRYPEISGLQEQVFQLQKALPGHKKLSYIIPDHLEAGHLDIRLRIESEEDLQELFQLVLEANRGGKIQELLKLIQ
;
A
#
# COMPACT_ATOMS: atom_id res chain seq x y z
N MET A 1 -27.58 20.22 -37.89
CA MET A 1 -26.86 19.09 -37.27
C MET A 1 -25.58 19.69 -36.69
N GLN A 2 -25.28 19.43 -35.41
CA GLN A 2 -24.43 20.18 -34.48
C GLN A 2 -25.11 21.33 -33.73
N TRP A 3 -24.65 21.52 -32.49
CA TRP A 3 -24.80 22.68 -31.59
C TRP A 3 -25.71 22.59 -30.34
N GLU A 4 -26.17 21.41 -29.91
CA GLU A 4 -26.80 21.27 -28.57
C GLU A 4 -26.06 20.34 -27.59
N LEU A 5 -25.09 19.55 -28.04
CA LEU A 5 -24.36 18.59 -27.20
C LEU A 5 -23.32 19.21 -26.24
N LEU A 6 -23.10 20.53 -26.31
CA LEU A 6 -22.03 21.27 -25.61
C LEU A 6 -22.51 22.15 -24.44
N ALA A 7 -23.81 22.19 -24.12
CA ALA A 7 -24.35 23.17 -23.16
C ALA A 7 -24.17 22.83 -21.66
N HIS A 8 -23.71 21.62 -21.31
CA HIS A 8 -23.60 21.22 -19.90
C HIS A 8 -22.15 20.90 -19.51
N ASN A 9 -21.52 21.94 -18.94
CA ASN A 9 -20.20 21.93 -18.33
C ASN A 9 -20.06 20.89 -17.20
N PRO A 10 -18.98 20.10 -17.15
CA PRO A 10 -18.47 19.57 -15.90
C PRO A 10 -17.50 20.62 -15.32
N GLN A 11 -18.05 21.69 -14.77
CA GLN A 11 -17.32 22.58 -13.85
C GLN A 11 -18.18 22.92 -12.64
N LYS A 12 -19.00 21.96 -12.20
CA LYS A 12 -19.49 21.99 -10.83
C LYS A 12 -18.57 21.11 -10.00
N PRO A 13 -18.06 21.59 -8.85
CA PRO A 13 -17.26 20.78 -7.93
C PRO A 13 -18.03 19.57 -7.35
N ALA A 14 -19.30 19.36 -7.73
CA ALA A 14 -20.17 18.35 -7.17
C ALA A 14 -20.06 16.95 -7.82
N HIS A 15 -19.59 16.80 -9.07
CA HIS A 15 -19.55 15.50 -9.76
C HIS A 15 -18.15 15.19 -10.32
N PRO A 16 -17.43 14.20 -9.79
CA PRO A 16 -16.10 13.84 -10.27
C PRO A 16 -16.18 13.09 -11.60
N VAL A 17 -15.40 13.49 -12.60
CA VAL A 17 -15.31 12.79 -13.89
C VAL A 17 -14.26 11.68 -13.79
N LEU A 18 -14.60 10.48 -14.25
CA LEU A 18 -13.72 9.31 -14.22
C LEU A 18 -12.71 9.32 -15.37
N GLN A 19 -11.59 8.63 -15.19
CA GLN A 19 -10.62 8.39 -16.26
C GLN A 19 -11.00 7.13 -17.05
N SER A 20 -10.81 7.18 -18.36
CA SER A 20 -11.13 6.11 -19.30
C SER A 20 -10.05 5.99 -20.37
N SER A 21 -9.88 4.79 -20.92
CA SER A 21 -9.02 4.51 -22.07
C SER A 21 -9.89 4.10 -23.25
N GLY A 22 -9.69 4.75 -24.41
CA GLY A 22 -10.28 4.30 -25.67
C GLY A 22 -11.78 4.55 -25.87
N ILE A 23 -12.55 4.93 -24.84
CA ILE A 23 -13.96 5.36 -24.99
C ILE A 23 -14.26 6.61 -24.15
N LEU A 24 -15.20 7.41 -24.63
CA LEU A 24 -15.84 8.48 -23.87
C LEU A 24 -17.19 7.97 -23.36
N VAL A 25 -17.53 8.26 -22.09
CA VAL A 25 -18.81 7.84 -21.50
C VAL A 25 -19.59 9.07 -21.07
N LYS A 26 -20.84 9.18 -21.53
CA LYS A 26 -21.71 10.33 -21.29
C LYS A 26 -23.09 9.88 -20.77
N LEU A 27 -23.56 10.55 -19.72
CA LEU A 27 -24.97 10.56 -19.32
C LEU A 27 -25.68 11.72 -20.04
N GLN A 28 -27.02 11.68 -20.17
CA GLN A 28 -27.82 12.67 -20.93
C GLN A 28 -27.28 14.11 -20.82
N ASP A 29 -27.02 14.58 -19.59
CA ASP A 29 -26.60 15.96 -19.34
C ASP A 29 -25.16 16.12 -18.82
N GLN A 30 -24.35 15.05 -18.74
CA GLN A 30 -23.02 15.14 -18.12
C GLN A 30 -22.03 14.07 -18.59
N TRP A 31 -20.75 14.42 -18.60
CA TRP A 31 -19.67 13.46 -18.86
C TRP A 31 -19.42 12.58 -17.63
N MET A 32 -19.35 11.28 -17.86
CA MET A 32 -19.03 10.29 -16.83
C MET A 32 -17.54 9.94 -16.85
N ALA A 33 -16.96 9.67 -18.03
CA ALA A 33 -15.56 9.28 -18.13
C ALA A 33 -14.89 9.83 -19.40
N LEU A 34 -13.64 10.32 -19.25
CA LEU A 34 -12.83 10.93 -20.31
C LEU A 34 -11.41 10.34 -20.35
N PRO A 35 -10.72 10.36 -21.50
CA PRO A 35 -9.29 10.06 -21.61
C PRO A 35 -8.44 10.81 -20.60
N GLY A 36 -7.53 10.08 -19.93
CA GLY A 36 -6.61 10.62 -18.94
C GLY A 36 -5.36 11.30 -19.51
N ASP A 37 -5.21 11.36 -20.83
CA ASP A 37 -4.09 12.06 -21.45
C ASP A 37 -4.17 13.56 -21.12
N PRO A 38 -3.04 14.23 -20.80
CA PRO A 38 -3.03 15.67 -20.76
C PRO A 38 -3.52 16.14 -22.13
N LEU A 39 -4.58 16.95 -22.12
CA LEU A 39 -4.93 17.74 -23.30
C LEU A 39 -3.61 18.32 -23.83
N PRO A 40 -3.26 18.11 -25.11
CA PRO A 40 -2.01 18.62 -25.63
C PRO A 40 -1.93 20.08 -25.22
N GLU A 41 -0.80 20.49 -24.62
CA GLU A 41 -0.54 21.89 -24.33
C GLU A 41 -0.69 22.65 -25.65
N THR A 42 -1.89 23.13 -25.93
CA THR A 42 -2.14 24.07 -26.99
C THR A 42 -1.41 25.30 -26.52
N GLY A 43 -0.24 25.53 -27.13
CA GLY A 43 0.52 26.77 -26.97
C GLY A 43 -0.48 27.91 -26.97
N ALA A 44 -0.55 28.58 -25.83
CA ALA A 44 -1.57 29.57 -25.53
C ALA A 44 -1.30 30.83 -26.35
N ASP A 45 -1.64 30.81 -27.62
CA ASP A 45 -2.03 32.01 -28.34
C ASP A 45 -3.54 32.17 -28.20
N ARG A 46 -3.87 33.10 -27.31
CA ARG A 46 -5.00 34.02 -27.28
C ARG A 46 -6.18 33.71 -28.22
N ASP A 47 -7.36 33.65 -27.60
CA ASP A 47 -8.69 33.73 -28.22
C ASP A 47 -9.12 32.50 -29.05
N GLY A 48 -9.34 31.36 -28.37
CA GLY A 48 -9.81 30.12 -29.00
C GLY A 48 -10.15 29.01 -28.00
N THR A 49 -11.14 29.29 -27.15
CA THR A 49 -12.04 28.37 -26.41
C THR A 49 -11.61 26.93 -26.09
N GLN A 50 -11.74 26.54 -24.81
CA GLN A 50 -11.84 25.16 -24.29
C GLN A 50 -12.79 24.21 -25.07
N ASN A 51 -13.61 24.72 -25.98
CA ASN A 51 -14.42 23.94 -26.92
C ASN A 51 -13.57 23.17 -27.95
N ASP A 52 -12.45 23.73 -28.42
CA ASP A 52 -11.65 23.09 -29.49
C ASP A 52 -10.92 21.84 -29.00
N ALA A 53 -10.42 21.88 -27.75
CA ALA A 53 -9.82 20.72 -27.08
C ALA A 53 -10.83 19.57 -26.85
N LYS A 54 -12.11 19.90 -26.59
CA LYS A 54 -13.20 18.92 -26.38
C LYS A 54 -13.75 18.37 -27.70
N GLU A 55 -13.77 19.18 -28.76
CA GLU A 55 -14.07 18.71 -30.11
C GLU A 55 -13.00 17.73 -30.61
N LEU A 56 -11.73 17.96 -30.31
CA LEU A 56 -10.64 17.04 -30.64
C LEU A 56 -10.78 15.69 -29.90
N LEU A 57 -11.20 15.69 -28.64
CA LEU A 57 -11.41 14.45 -27.87
C LEU A 57 -12.54 13.58 -28.45
N THR A 58 -13.68 14.19 -28.76
CA THR A 58 -14.86 13.49 -29.31
C THR A 58 -14.69 13.02 -30.75
N ARG A 59 -13.82 13.66 -31.54
CA ARG A 59 -13.49 13.20 -32.91
C ARG A 59 -12.60 11.96 -32.92
N ASN A 60 -11.80 11.76 -31.87
CA ASN A 60 -10.79 10.69 -31.82
C ASN A 60 -11.21 9.47 -31.00
N HIS A 61 -12.37 9.52 -30.32
CA HIS A 61 -12.82 8.44 -29.44
C HIS A 61 -14.31 8.13 -29.65
N PRO A 62 -14.72 6.85 -29.66
CA PRO A 62 -16.13 6.49 -29.65
C PRO A 62 -16.81 6.99 -28.37
N VAL A 63 -18.04 7.49 -28.51
CA VAL A 63 -18.87 7.98 -27.41
C VAL A 63 -19.97 6.97 -27.10
N LEU A 64 -20.00 6.50 -25.85
CA LEU A 64 -21.09 5.70 -25.31
C LEU A 64 -22.03 6.61 -24.50
N MET A 65 -23.28 6.68 -24.93
CA MET A 65 -24.34 7.40 -24.20
C MET A 65 -25.13 6.42 -23.35
N LEU A 66 -25.32 6.77 -22.08
CA LEU A 66 -26.02 5.98 -21.08
C LEU A 66 -27.12 6.80 -20.39
N ASN A 67 -28.12 6.10 -19.87
CA ASN A 67 -29.09 6.63 -18.93
C ASN A 67 -28.68 6.26 -17.50
N LEU A 68 -29.05 7.08 -16.53
CA LEU A 68 -28.67 6.89 -15.12
C LEU A 68 -29.12 5.51 -14.58
N SER A 69 -30.31 5.06 -14.98
CA SER A 69 -30.88 3.75 -14.60
C SER A 69 -30.01 2.57 -15.03
N GLU A 70 -29.27 2.70 -16.13
CA GLU A 70 -28.43 1.62 -16.67
C GLU A 70 -27.21 1.37 -15.76
N LEU A 71 -26.79 2.36 -14.96
CA LEU A 71 -25.70 2.22 -13.99
C LEU A 71 -26.04 1.28 -12.81
N SER A 72 -27.27 0.80 -12.70
CA SER A 72 -27.62 -0.26 -11.75
C SER A 72 -27.21 -1.66 -12.24
N ASP A 73 -26.94 -1.82 -13.53
CA ASP A 73 -26.64 -3.12 -14.15
C ASP A 73 -25.16 -3.54 -13.96
N PRO A 74 -24.88 -4.68 -13.29
CA PRO A 74 -23.52 -5.22 -13.18
C PRO A 74 -22.86 -5.53 -14.53
N ALA A 75 -23.62 -5.92 -15.55
CA ALA A 75 -23.08 -6.27 -16.86
C ALA A 75 -22.54 -5.03 -17.57
N LEU A 76 -23.26 -3.91 -17.48
CA LEU A 76 -22.80 -2.62 -17.98
C LEU A 76 -21.51 -2.19 -17.29
N TRP A 77 -21.45 -2.22 -15.95
CA TRP A 77 -20.23 -1.86 -15.24
C TRP A 77 -19.06 -2.79 -15.59
N SER A 78 -19.32 -4.08 -15.77
CA SER A 78 -18.30 -5.05 -16.21
C SER A 78 -17.76 -4.74 -17.61
N PHE A 79 -18.58 -4.18 -18.50
CA PHE A 79 -18.15 -3.65 -19.79
C PHE A 79 -17.35 -2.35 -19.62
N LEU A 80 -17.86 -1.40 -18.83
CA LEU A 80 -17.23 -0.09 -18.62
C LEU A 80 -15.84 -0.22 -17.97
N LEU A 81 -15.67 -1.10 -16.98
CA LEU A 81 -14.39 -1.37 -16.29
C LEU A 81 -13.31 -2.03 -17.17
N ARG A 82 -13.58 -2.27 -18.46
CA ARG A 82 -12.57 -2.61 -19.47
C ARG A 82 -11.86 -1.37 -20.01
N PHE A 83 -12.47 -0.21 -19.85
CA PHE A 83 -12.02 1.06 -20.40
C PHE A 83 -11.81 2.09 -19.29
N VAL A 84 -12.74 2.17 -18.34
CA VAL A 84 -12.69 3.06 -17.17
C VAL A 84 -11.70 2.53 -16.15
N ASP A 85 -10.84 3.43 -15.66
CA ASP A 85 -9.81 3.10 -14.69
C ASP A 85 -10.40 2.57 -13.38
N ARG A 86 -9.75 1.54 -12.83
CA ARG A 86 -10.17 0.88 -11.58
C ARG A 86 -9.72 1.65 -10.34
N ASN A 87 -9.91 2.96 -10.36
CA ASN A 87 -9.70 3.84 -9.22
C ASN A 87 -10.93 3.78 -8.31
N ILE A 88 -10.89 2.87 -7.33
CA ILE A 88 -12.02 2.60 -6.43
C ILE A 88 -12.45 3.85 -5.64
N PRO A 89 -11.54 4.65 -5.02
CA PRO A 89 -11.92 5.91 -4.40
C PRO A 89 -12.69 6.86 -5.35
N ALA A 90 -12.20 7.04 -6.58
CA ALA A 90 -12.85 7.90 -7.57
C ALA A 90 -14.22 7.37 -8.00
N LEU A 91 -14.31 6.06 -8.25
CA LEU A 91 -15.56 5.37 -8.56
C LEU A 91 -16.59 5.50 -7.42
N ALA A 92 -16.14 5.39 -6.17
CA ALA A 92 -17.00 5.54 -5.00
C ALA A 92 -17.56 6.96 -4.92
N ARG A 93 -16.72 7.99 -5.00
CA ARG A 93 -17.17 9.40 -5.04
C ARG A 93 -18.10 9.69 -6.21
N PHE A 94 -17.82 9.10 -7.38
CA PHE A 94 -18.70 9.25 -8.55
C PHE A 94 -20.10 8.73 -8.25
N THR A 95 -20.22 7.48 -7.80
CA THR A 95 -21.53 6.89 -7.47
C THR A 95 -22.25 7.62 -6.34
N GLU A 96 -21.54 8.10 -5.30
CA GLU A 96 -22.13 8.90 -4.24
C GLU A 96 -22.65 10.24 -4.73
N SER A 97 -21.87 10.93 -5.58
CA SER A 97 -22.27 12.23 -6.12
C SER A 97 -23.53 12.16 -6.98
N LEU A 98 -23.79 11.00 -7.58
CA LEU A 98 -24.98 10.75 -8.40
C LEU A 98 -26.13 10.15 -7.60
N GLU A 99 -25.95 9.94 -6.30
CA GLU A 99 -26.93 9.30 -5.41
C GLU A 99 -27.40 7.93 -5.94
N ILE A 100 -26.52 7.20 -6.65
CA ILE A 100 -26.82 5.89 -7.20
C ILE A 100 -26.32 4.77 -6.31
N GLU A 101 -27.09 3.68 -6.27
CA GLU A 101 -26.70 2.49 -5.52
C GLU A 101 -25.50 1.79 -6.17
N PRO A 102 -24.42 1.52 -5.43
CA PRO A 102 -23.18 0.99 -5.99
C PRO A 102 -23.24 -0.52 -6.25
N ASP A 103 -24.38 -1.18 -5.97
CA ASP A 103 -24.56 -2.63 -6.05
C ASP A 103 -24.11 -3.24 -7.39
N GLY A 104 -24.46 -2.59 -8.51
CA GLY A 104 -24.07 -3.02 -9.85
C GLY A 104 -22.55 -3.01 -10.04
N LEU A 105 -21.92 -1.89 -9.67
CA LEU A 105 -20.48 -1.69 -9.75
C LEU A 105 -19.70 -2.61 -8.80
N ILE A 106 -20.14 -2.74 -7.54
CA ILE A 106 -19.51 -3.62 -6.54
C ILE A 106 -19.51 -5.08 -7.03
N ARG A 107 -20.60 -5.52 -7.67
CA ARG A 107 -20.68 -6.87 -8.28
C ARG A 107 -19.72 -7.00 -9.46
N ALA A 108 -19.63 -5.99 -10.33
CA ALA A 108 -18.72 -5.98 -11.47
C ALA A 108 -17.23 -6.00 -11.07
N LEU A 109 -16.89 -5.39 -9.94
CA LEU A 109 -15.56 -5.44 -9.34
C LEU A 109 -15.20 -6.81 -8.74
N GLY A 110 -16.15 -7.75 -8.69
CA GLY A 110 -15.92 -9.11 -8.19
C GLY A 110 -15.70 -9.18 -6.67
N TRP A 111 -16.09 -8.15 -5.92
CA TRP A 111 -15.89 -8.12 -4.47
C TRP A 111 -16.72 -9.19 -3.77
N LYS A 112 -16.06 -9.99 -2.92
CA LYS A 112 -16.70 -11.04 -2.10
C LYS A 112 -17.72 -10.41 -1.15
N ALA A 113 -18.73 -11.20 -0.74
CA ALA A 113 -19.87 -10.76 0.07
C ALA A 113 -19.54 -9.92 1.33
N HIS A 114 -18.35 -10.12 1.91
CA HIS A 114 -17.91 -9.42 3.13
C HIS A 114 -17.31 -8.03 2.89
N TYR A 115 -17.11 -7.61 1.63
CA TYR A 115 -16.67 -6.26 1.22
C TYR A 115 -17.80 -5.45 0.56
N ARG A 116 -19.07 -5.86 0.77
CA ARG A 116 -20.24 -5.33 0.05
C ARG A 116 -21.08 -4.37 0.88
N SER A 117 -20.58 -3.90 2.02
CA SER A 117 -21.38 -2.95 2.80
C SER A 117 -21.38 -1.60 2.10
N ARG A 118 -22.56 -1.00 1.97
CA ARG A 118 -22.68 0.39 1.49
C ARG A 118 -21.85 1.32 2.38
N ASP A 119 -21.70 1.01 3.66
CA ASP A 119 -20.87 1.78 4.59
C ASP A 119 -19.37 1.74 4.28
N GLU A 120 -18.83 0.60 3.82
CA GLU A 120 -17.45 0.55 3.32
C GLU A 120 -17.30 1.34 2.04
N TRP A 121 -18.31 1.30 1.16
CA TRP A 121 -18.33 2.09 -0.06
C TRP A 121 -18.31 3.61 0.22
N LYS A 122 -19.09 4.06 1.19
CA LYS A 122 -19.04 5.46 1.66
C LYS A 122 -17.66 5.83 2.20
N GLN A 123 -17.02 4.90 2.89
CA GLN A 123 -15.68 5.13 3.40
C GLN A 123 -14.63 5.23 2.29
N TRP A 124 -14.77 4.44 1.22
CA TRP A 124 -13.94 4.60 0.02
C TRP A 124 -14.11 5.99 -0.60
N ALA A 125 -15.33 6.51 -0.65
CA ALA A 125 -15.60 7.85 -1.16
C ALA A 125 -15.02 8.96 -0.27
N SER A 126 -14.99 8.74 1.05
CA SER A 126 -14.43 9.70 2.01
C SER A 126 -12.90 9.74 2.11
N LEU A 127 -12.19 8.85 1.40
CA LEU A 127 -10.73 8.81 1.45
C LEU A 127 -10.12 10.10 0.90
N SER A 128 -9.05 10.55 1.54
CA SER A 128 -8.30 11.72 1.06
C SER A 128 -7.59 11.45 -0.27
N GLU A 129 -7.22 12.52 -0.96
CA GLU A 129 -6.41 12.44 -2.19
C GLU A 129 -5.10 11.68 -1.96
N ALA A 130 -4.45 11.86 -0.81
CA ALA A 130 -3.22 11.14 -0.48
C ALA A 130 -3.43 9.61 -0.36
N SER A 131 -4.59 9.17 0.15
CA SER A 131 -4.96 7.74 0.18
C SER A 131 -5.29 7.19 -1.20
N GLU A 132 -5.93 7.99 -2.05
CA GLU A 132 -6.18 7.61 -3.43
C GLU A 132 -4.88 7.46 -4.22
N GLN A 133 -3.94 8.40 -4.09
CA GLN A 133 -2.62 8.27 -4.71
C GLN A 133 -1.91 6.99 -4.24
N LEU A 134 -2.00 6.68 -2.95
CA LEU A 134 -1.44 5.46 -2.39
C LEU A 134 -2.13 4.19 -2.94
N TYR A 135 -3.46 4.22 -3.09
CA TYR A 135 -4.24 3.17 -3.72
C TYR A 135 -3.82 2.95 -5.18
N LEU A 136 -3.62 4.01 -5.95
CA LEU A 136 -3.20 3.90 -7.36
C LEU A 136 -1.79 3.30 -7.51
N LEU A 137 -0.89 3.57 -6.56
CA LEU A 137 0.48 3.03 -6.61
C LEU A 137 0.55 1.56 -6.17
N TYR A 138 -0.21 1.18 -5.14
CA TYR A 138 -0.01 -0.10 -4.47
C TYR A 138 -1.26 -0.96 -4.36
N ASP A 139 -2.45 -0.48 -4.71
CA ASP A 139 -3.73 -1.19 -4.58
C ASP A 139 -3.94 -1.73 -3.15
N PHE A 140 -3.83 -0.83 -2.16
CA PHE A 140 -4.01 -1.22 -0.76
C PHE A 140 -5.48 -1.39 -0.40
N PRO A 141 -5.81 -2.35 0.49
CA PRO A 141 -7.16 -2.48 1.03
C PRO A 141 -7.52 -1.30 1.92
N LEU A 142 -8.82 -1.04 2.06
CA LEU A 142 -9.39 0.10 2.79
C LEU A 142 -8.85 0.24 4.21
N ASN A 143 -8.63 -0.85 4.93
CA ASN A 143 -8.11 -0.80 6.30
C ASN A 143 -6.71 -0.18 6.39
N VAL A 144 -5.84 -0.40 5.40
CA VAL A 144 -4.52 0.23 5.35
C VAL A 144 -4.65 1.72 5.00
N LEU A 145 -5.52 2.05 4.04
CA LEU A 145 -5.78 3.44 3.63
C LEU A 145 -6.39 4.27 4.77
N ARG A 146 -7.25 3.68 5.60
CA ARG A 146 -7.78 4.34 6.82
C ARG A 146 -6.69 4.70 7.83
N LEU A 147 -5.68 3.84 7.99
CA LEU A 147 -4.54 4.14 8.86
C LEU A 147 -3.70 5.27 8.25
N TRP A 148 -3.50 5.23 6.94
CA TRP A 148 -2.83 6.29 6.20
C TRP A 148 -3.54 7.63 6.36
N ASP A 149 -4.87 7.67 6.24
CA ASP A 149 -5.68 8.89 6.39
C ASP A 149 -5.64 9.55 7.77
N ARG A 150 -5.15 8.84 8.80
CA ARG A 150 -4.98 9.38 10.15
C ARG A 150 -3.62 10.02 10.39
N ILE A 151 -2.69 9.89 9.44
CA ILE A 151 -1.38 10.54 9.47
C ILE A 151 -1.54 11.95 8.90
N ASP A 152 -0.83 12.92 9.48
CA ASP A 152 -0.86 14.30 9.01
C ASP A 152 -0.31 14.44 7.57
N ASP A 153 -0.82 15.42 6.84
CA ASP A 153 -0.51 15.63 5.41
C ASP A 153 0.98 15.81 5.14
N ALA A 154 1.68 16.52 6.02
CA ALA A 154 3.11 16.79 5.85
C ALA A 154 3.92 15.49 5.93
N SER A 155 3.68 14.67 6.95
CA SER A 155 4.31 13.36 7.10
C SER A 155 3.98 12.44 5.92
N ARG A 156 2.71 12.45 5.47
CA ARG A 156 2.27 11.64 4.32
C ARG A 156 3.01 11.97 3.04
N SER A 157 3.13 13.27 2.73
CA SER A 157 3.86 13.73 1.54
C SER A 157 5.31 13.25 1.57
N GLN A 158 6.00 13.42 2.70
CA GLN A 158 7.41 13.04 2.83
C GLN A 158 7.62 11.52 2.70
N TRP A 159 6.74 10.71 3.28
CA TRP A 159 6.75 9.26 3.11
C TRP A 159 6.49 8.84 1.67
N MET A 160 5.53 9.46 0.99
CA MET A 160 5.22 9.16 -0.42
C MET A 160 6.40 9.48 -1.33
N ASP A 161 7.05 10.64 -1.12
CA ASP A 161 8.23 11.03 -1.87
C ASP A 161 9.38 10.04 -1.65
N LEU A 162 9.58 9.62 -0.40
CA LEU A 162 10.59 8.61 -0.06
C LEU A 162 10.31 7.27 -0.75
N TRP A 163 9.08 6.77 -0.69
CA TRP A 163 8.71 5.48 -1.29
C TRP A 163 8.84 5.48 -2.81
N LYS A 164 8.41 6.56 -3.47
CA LYS A 164 8.56 6.75 -4.93
C LYS A 164 10.03 6.84 -5.33
N ALA A 165 10.81 7.68 -4.64
CA ALA A 165 12.21 7.92 -4.98
C ALA A 165 13.10 6.68 -4.77
N ARG A 166 12.76 5.82 -3.81
CA ARG A 166 13.56 4.63 -3.45
C ARG A 166 12.95 3.30 -3.90
N GLY A 167 11.75 3.30 -4.47
CA GLY A 167 11.11 2.10 -5.01
C GLY A 167 10.70 1.08 -3.94
N PHE A 168 10.00 1.52 -2.88
CA PHE A 168 9.55 0.62 -1.83
C PHE A 168 8.51 -0.38 -2.33
N LYS A 169 8.61 -1.64 -1.90
CA LYS A 169 7.64 -2.71 -2.23
C LYS A 169 6.36 -2.58 -1.41
N LYS A 170 5.23 -2.99 -2.01
CA LYS A 170 3.87 -2.96 -1.39
C LYS A 170 3.83 -3.49 0.05
N ASN A 171 4.35 -4.69 0.29
CA ASN A 171 4.27 -5.30 1.64
C ASN A 171 5.04 -4.48 2.69
N LEU A 172 6.19 -3.93 2.29
CA LEU A 172 7.01 -3.12 3.18
C LEU A 172 6.32 -1.79 3.53
N VAL A 173 5.74 -1.12 2.54
CA VAL A 173 4.96 0.11 2.76
C VAL A 173 3.80 -0.16 3.72
N LYS A 174 3.08 -1.29 3.54
CA LYS A 174 1.99 -1.69 4.45
C LYS A 174 2.49 -1.82 5.89
N GLU A 175 3.58 -2.54 6.13
CA GLU A 175 4.16 -2.72 7.46
C GLU A 175 4.59 -1.38 8.06
N ILE A 176 5.24 -0.52 7.27
CA ILE A 176 5.64 0.83 7.69
C ILE A 176 4.43 1.64 8.13
N ILE A 177 3.35 1.68 7.35
CA ILE A 177 2.12 2.40 7.72
C ILE A 177 1.55 1.88 9.04
N GLN A 178 1.49 0.55 9.19
CA GLN A 178 0.99 -0.07 10.43
C GLN A 178 1.86 0.29 11.63
N TYR A 179 3.18 0.19 11.52
CA TYR A 179 4.09 0.50 12.62
C TYR A 179 4.07 1.99 12.94
N TYR A 180 4.17 2.85 11.93
CA TYR A 180 4.19 4.30 12.09
C TYR A 180 2.90 4.84 12.69
N HIS A 181 1.73 4.35 12.27
CA HIS A 181 0.45 4.76 12.84
C HIS A 181 0.37 4.44 14.34
N ASP A 182 1.00 3.38 14.83
CA ASP A 182 0.87 2.99 16.24
C ASP A 182 1.89 3.70 17.16
N LEU A 183 2.79 4.50 16.60
CA LEU A 183 3.73 5.34 17.36
C LEU A 183 3.06 6.60 17.91
N SER A 184 3.61 7.13 19.01
CA SER A 184 3.23 8.44 19.54
C SER A 184 3.59 9.58 18.57
N PRO A 185 2.96 10.77 18.65
CA PRO A 185 3.27 11.89 17.76
C PRO A 185 4.77 12.27 17.76
N GLN A 186 5.44 12.29 18.91
CA GLN A 186 6.87 12.57 18.96
C GLN A 186 7.71 11.46 18.31
N GLN A 187 7.36 10.20 18.55
CA GLN A 187 8.04 9.06 17.94
C GLN A 187 7.86 9.03 16.42
N ARG A 188 6.66 9.36 15.92
CA ARG A 188 6.39 9.50 14.49
C ARG A 188 7.28 10.55 13.83
N GLN A 189 7.41 11.72 14.45
CA GLN A 189 8.26 12.78 13.92
C GLN A 189 9.73 12.33 13.87
N GLN A 190 10.23 11.73 14.95
CA GLN A 190 11.59 11.22 15.00
C GLN A 190 11.84 10.11 13.98
N ALA A 191 10.93 9.14 13.86
CA ALA A 191 11.08 8.01 12.95
C ALA A 191 11.10 8.44 11.48
N LEU A 192 10.26 9.41 11.12
CA LEU A 192 10.25 9.98 9.77
C LEU A 192 11.56 10.73 9.50
N GLN A 193 12.03 11.55 10.45
CA GLN A 193 13.32 12.23 10.31
C GLN A 193 14.46 11.23 10.13
N ASP A 194 14.52 10.18 10.96
CA ASP A 194 15.55 9.15 10.86
C ASP A 194 15.53 8.44 9.50
N ALA A 195 14.34 8.12 8.99
CA ALA A 195 14.17 7.49 7.68
C ALA A 195 14.64 8.39 6.53
N LEU A 196 14.33 9.69 6.60
CA LEU A 196 14.78 10.69 5.62
C LEU A 196 16.30 10.87 5.68
N GLU A 197 16.88 10.96 6.88
CA GLU A 197 18.33 11.06 7.07
C GLU A 197 19.06 9.81 6.58
N PHE A 198 18.53 8.62 6.89
CA PHE A 198 19.06 7.36 6.40
C PHE A 198 19.05 7.32 4.87
N SER A 199 17.92 7.71 4.26
CA SER A 199 17.80 7.84 2.81
C SER A 199 18.81 8.82 2.23
N ALA A 200 19.01 9.99 2.84
CA ALA A 200 19.94 11.00 2.35
C ALA A 200 21.42 10.57 2.45
N LYS A 201 21.78 9.84 3.51
CA LYS A 201 23.15 9.35 3.75
C LYS A 201 23.48 8.12 2.90
N TRP A 202 22.47 7.38 2.44
CA TRP A 202 22.68 6.19 1.62
C TRP A 202 23.22 6.56 0.23
N LYS A 203 24.47 6.14 -0.02
CA LYS A 203 25.10 6.22 -1.35
C LYS A 203 25.02 4.85 -2.01
N ALA A 204 24.42 4.77 -3.19
CA ALA A 204 24.33 3.54 -3.97
C ALA A 204 25.75 3.04 -4.30
N ARG A 205 26.19 1.99 -3.60
CA ARG A 205 27.52 1.38 -3.83
C ARG A 205 27.48 0.11 -4.68
N SER A 206 26.27 -0.41 -5.00
CA SER A 206 26.00 -1.51 -5.96
C SER A 206 24.66 -2.22 -5.71
N GLY A 207 23.98 -1.97 -4.57
CA GLY A 207 22.74 -2.66 -4.21
C GLY A 207 21.47 -1.80 -4.33
N SER A 208 20.32 -2.45 -4.22
CA SER A 208 19.03 -1.78 -4.01
C SER A 208 19.03 -1.04 -2.67
N PHE A 209 18.19 -0.01 -2.57
CA PHE A 209 17.99 0.68 -1.30
C PHE A 209 17.48 -0.29 -0.22
N PRO A 210 18.12 -0.40 0.95
CA PRO A 210 17.78 -1.36 2.00
C PRO A 210 16.58 -0.87 2.82
N ALA A 211 15.43 -0.82 2.18
CA ALA A 211 14.19 -0.27 2.71
C ALA A 211 13.71 -1.01 3.97
N GLU A 212 14.07 -2.29 4.11
CA GLU A 212 13.80 -3.13 5.28
C GLU A 212 14.37 -2.53 6.57
N GLN A 213 15.48 -1.80 6.50
CA GLN A 213 16.09 -1.16 7.69
C GLN A 213 15.17 -0.09 8.30
N ILE A 214 14.42 0.64 7.47
CA ILE A 214 13.46 1.65 7.95
C ILE A 214 12.28 0.95 8.64
N ARG A 215 11.78 -0.15 8.06
CA ARG A 215 10.71 -0.96 8.68
C ARG A 215 11.18 -1.56 10.00
N ASP A 216 12.40 -2.09 10.05
CA ASP A 216 12.99 -2.65 11.27
C ASP A 216 13.14 -1.58 12.36
N GLN A 217 13.58 -0.37 12.00
CA GLN A 217 13.68 0.75 12.93
C GLN A 217 12.31 1.11 13.53
N LEU A 218 11.27 1.21 12.70
CA LEU A 218 9.90 1.46 13.16
C LEU A 218 9.38 0.33 14.05
N TYR A 219 9.66 -0.93 13.68
CA TYR A 219 9.30 -2.09 14.47
C TYR A 219 9.90 -2.02 15.89
N ARG A 220 11.19 -1.67 16.02
CA ARG A 220 11.85 -1.53 17.33
C ARG A 220 11.28 -0.41 18.18
N GLN A 221 10.88 0.71 17.55
CA GLN A 221 10.23 1.81 18.27
C GLN A 221 8.83 1.44 18.75
N ARG A 222 8.09 0.66 17.95
CA ARG A 222 6.73 0.20 18.27
C ARG A 222 6.75 -0.88 19.36
N TYR A 223 7.71 -1.80 19.29
CA TYR A 223 7.84 -2.93 20.20
C TYR A 223 9.20 -2.92 20.91
N PRO A 224 9.45 -1.94 21.79
CA PRO A 224 10.75 -1.80 22.45
C PRO A 224 11.09 -3.02 23.31
N GLU A 225 10.09 -3.63 23.94
CA GLU A 225 10.24 -4.83 24.76
C GLU A 225 10.69 -6.03 23.92
N ILE A 226 10.03 -6.27 22.76
CA ILE A 226 10.40 -7.35 21.84
C ILE A 226 11.78 -7.09 21.22
N SER A 227 12.10 -5.83 20.88
CA SER A 227 13.42 -5.48 20.37
C SER A 227 14.53 -5.75 21.38
N GLY A 228 14.31 -5.42 22.66
CA GLY A 228 15.25 -5.71 23.73
C GLY A 228 15.46 -7.21 23.91
N LEU A 229 14.38 -7.99 23.85
CA LEU A 229 14.43 -9.45 23.89
C LEU A 229 15.20 -10.02 22.68
N GLN A 230 14.93 -9.55 21.46
CA GLN A 230 15.65 -9.97 20.26
C GLN A 230 17.15 -9.65 20.33
N GLU A 231 17.54 -8.49 20.87
CA GLU A 231 18.96 -8.17 21.08
C GLU A 231 19.61 -9.09 22.12
N GLN A 232 18.93 -9.36 23.24
CA GLN A 232 19.41 -10.30 24.26
C GLN A 232 19.58 -11.71 23.67
N VAL A 233 18.59 -12.18 22.91
CA VAL A 233 18.61 -13.44 22.18
C VAL A 233 19.78 -13.51 21.20
N PHE A 234 20.01 -12.44 20.43
CA PHE A 234 21.13 -12.38 19.48
C PHE A 234 22.50 -12.41 20.17
N GLN A 235 22.66 -11.71 21.31
CA GLN A 235 23.89 -11.77 22.11
C GLN A 235 24.11 -13.15 22.70
N LEU A 236 23.06 -13.79 23.24
CA LEU A 236 23.12 -15.15 23.75
C LEU A 236 23.46 -16.15 22.64
N GLN A 237 22.86 -16.02 21.47
CA GLN A 237 23.15 -16.87 20.31
C GLN A 237 24.60 -16.73 19.85
N LYS A 238 25.14 -15.50 19.81
CA LYS A 238 26.57 -15.27 19.53
C LYS A 238 27.50 -15.87 20.58
N ALA A 239 27.05 -15.93 21.83
CA ALA A 239 27.81 -16.52 22.92
C ALA A 239 27.69 -18.05 22.98
N LEU A 240 26.79 -18.67 22.22
CA LEU A 240 26.71 -20.12 22.13
C LEU A 240 27.90 -20.69 21.33
N PRO A 241 28.37 -21.90 21.65
CA PRO A 241 29.42 -22.55 20.90
C PRO A 241 29.02 -22.75 19.44
N GLY A 242 29.76 -22.13 18.52
CA GLY A 242 29.53 -22.27 17.08
C GLY A 242 30.31 -23.45 16.50
N HIS A 243 29.66 -24.29 15.69
CA HIS A 243 30.34 -25.34 14.93
C HIS A 243 29.62 -25.60 13.60
N LYS A 244 30.35 -25.92 12.53
CA LYS A 244 29.79 -26.12 11.16
C LYS A 244 28.70 -27.20 11.07
N LYS A 245 28.66 -28.12 12.05
CA LYS A 245 27.69 -29.22 12.18
C LYS A 245 26.67 -29.01 13.31
N LEU A 246 26.66 -27.84 13.95
CA LEU A 246 25.75 -27.46 15.04
C LEU A 246 25.07 -26.14 14.70
N SER A 247 23.74 -26.12 14.78
CA SER A 247 22.97 -24.88 14.60
C SER A 247 21.87 -24.78 15.63
N TYR A 248 21.72 -23.58 16.19
CA TYR A 248 20.64 -23.20 17.09
C TYR A 248 19.66 -22.35 16.30
N ILE A 249 18.45 -22.87 16.11
CA ILE A 249 17.37 -22.25 15.34
C ILE A 249 16.40 -21.64 16.35
N ILE A 250 16.32 -20.32 16.34
CA ILE A 250 15.48 -19.54 17.25
C ILE A 250 14.25 -19.08 16.46
N PRO A 251 13.03 -19.21 17.02
CA PRO A 251 11.80 -18.78 16.37
C PRO A 251 11.72 -17.25 16.22
N ASP A 252 11.25 -16.77 15.07
CA ASP A 252 11.28 -15.34 14.69
C ASP A 252 10.51 -14.40 15.65
N HIS A 253 9.44 -14.90 16.28
CA HIS A 253 8.59 -14.12 17.18
C HIS A 253 8.84 -14.42 18.66
N LEU A 254 9.78 -15.31 18.99
CA LEU A 254 10.06 -15.77 20.35
C LEU A 254 8.87 -16.42 21.11
N GLU A 255 7.66 -16.44 20.54
CA GLU A 255 6.44 -17.02 21.14
C GLU A 255 6.33 -18.55 21.01
N ALA A 256 7.28 -19.22 20.36
CA ALA A 256 7.11 -20.64 20.02
C ALA A 256 7.37 -21.59 21.20
N GLY A 257 7.90 -21.09 22.33
CA GLY A 257 8.18 -21.87 23.53
C GLY A 257 9.23 -22.99 23.38
N HIS A 258 9.95 -23.06 22.25
CA HIS A 258 10.95 -24.09 21.98
C HIS A 258 12.18 -23.53 21.26
N LEU A 259 13.33 -24.17 21.50
CA LEU A 259 14.59 -23.93 20.82
C LEU A 259 14.97 -25.18 20.04
N ASP A 260 15.15 -25.04 18.73
CA ASP A 260 15.56 -26.15 17.87
C ASP A 260 17.10 -26.22 17.81
N ILE A 261 17.67 -27.36 18.23
CA ILE A 261 19.10 -27.63 18.13
C ILE A 261 19.31 -28.71 17.07
N ARG A 262 19.93 -28.35 15.95
CA ARG A 262 20.22 -29.28 14.85
C ARG A 262 21.70 -29.67 14.86
N LEU A 263 21.93 -30.98 14.92
CA LEU A 263 23.24 -31.62 14.88
C LEU A 263 23.38 -32.43 13.59
N ARG A 264 24.52 -32.35 12.91
CA ARG A 264 24.86 -33.16 11.74
C ARG A 264 26.02 -34.10 12.10
N ILE A 265 25.72 -35.37 12.35
CA ILE A 265 26.69 -36.39 12.75
C ILE A 265 27.01 -37.27 11.55
N GLU A 266 28.29 -37.35 11.16
CA GLU A 266 28.78 -38.15 10.03
C GLU A 266 29.79 -39.22 10.49
N SER A 267 30.41 -39.03 11.66
CA SER A 267 31.34 -39.96 12.30
C SER A 267 31.11 -40.07 13.82
N GLU A 268 31.74 -41.05 14.44
CA GLU A 268 31.70 -41.24 15.91
C GLU A 268 32.46 -40.12 16.66
N GLU A 269 33.49 -39.54 16.03
CA GLU A 269 34.22 -38.38 16.55
C GLU A 269 33.31 -37.15 16.63
N ASP A 270 32.46 -36.92 15.61
CA ASP A 270 31.46 -35.85 15.63
C ASP A 270 30.49 -36.00 16.82
N LEU A 271 30.15 -37.24 17.19
CA LEU A 271 29.23 -37.51 18.28
C LEU A 271 29.79 -36.96 19.59
N GLN A 272 31.05 -37.24 19.90
CA GLN A 272 31.68 -36.77 21.14
C GLN A 272 31.88 -35.26 21.13
N GLU A 273 32.38 -34.70 20.02
CA GLU A 273 32.65 -33.28 19.88
C GLU A 273 31.38 -32.43 19.99
N LEU A 274 30.35 -32.75 19.19
CA LEU A 274 29.10 -31.98 19.17
C LEU A 274 28.34 -32.07 20.49
N PHE A 275 28.35 -33.24 21.13
CA PHE A 275 27.67 -33.44 22.40
C PHE A 275 28.35 -32.66 23.53
N GLN A 276 29.69 -32.56 23.53
CA GLN A 276 30.40 -31.70 24.48
C GLN A 276 30.06 -30.23 24.29
N LEU A 277 30.00 -29.73 23.06
CA LEU A 277 29.62 -28.34 22.78
C LEU A 277 28.20 -28.01 23.29
N VAL A 278 27.25 -28.91 23.10
CA VAL A 278 25.88 -28.74 23.63
C VAL A 278 25.88 -28.79 25.17
N LEU A 279 26.65 -29.69 25.78
CA LEU A 279 26.80 -29.77 27.23
C LEU A 279 27.43 -28.51 27.83
N GLU A 280 28.46 -27.96 27.20
CA GLU A 280 29.10 -26.70 27.61
C GLU A 280 28.12 -25.53 27.54
N ALA A 281 27.36 -25.44 26.44
CA ALA A 281 26.31 -24.45 26.27
C ALA A 281 25.22 -24.53 27.36
N ASN A 282 24.85 -25.75 27.76
CA ASN A 282 23.89 -25.98 28.83
C ASN A 282 24.48 -25.68 30.23
N ARG A 283 25.70 -26.15 30.51
CA ARG A 283 26.40 -25.89 31.79
C ARG A 283 26.64 -24.41 32.03
N GLY A 284 26.92 -23.65 30.98
CA GLY A 284 27.02 -22.20 31.03
C GLY A 284 25.69 -21.46 31.20
N GLY A 285 24.56 -22.16 31.33
CA GLY A 285 23.23 -21.58 31.53
C GLY A 285 22.60 -20.93 30.28
N LYS A 286 23.36 -20.75 29.20
CA LYS A 286 22.94 -20.00 28.00
C LYS A 286 21.73 -20.60 27.30
N ILE A 287 21.64 -21.94 27.23
CA ILE A 287 20.46 -22.62 26.66
C ILE A 287 19.21 -22.37 27.51
N GLN A 288 19.36 -22.37 28.84
CA GLN A 288 18.25 -22.11 29.76
C GLN A 288 17.80 -20.65 29.70
N GLU A 289 18.75 -19.72 29.57
CA GLU A 289 18.44 -18.30 29.38
C GLU A 289 17.72 -18.05 28.05
N LEU A 290 18.17 -18.66 26.95
CA LEU A 290 17.46 -18.59 25.67
C LEU A 290 16.03 -19.14 25.77
N LEU A 291 15.83 -20.28 26.42
CA LEU A 291 14.49 -20.86 26.63
C LEU A 291 13.59 -19.99 27.52
N LYS A 292 14.14 -19.17 28.43
CA LYS A 292 13.35 -18.21 29.21
C LYS A 292 12.89 -17.00 28.39
N LEU A 293 13.65 -16.64 27.36
CA LEU A 293 13.32 -15.53 26.46
C LEU A 293 12.39 -15.95 25.32
N ILE A 294 12.30 -17.26 25.05
CA ILE A 294 11.38 -17.85 24.08
C ILE A 294 10.15 -18.38 24.85
N GLN A 295 9.14 -17.52 25.09
CA GLN A 295 7.91 -17.86 25.83
C GLN A 295 6.66 -17.33 25.13
#